data_AF-X0TNB3-F1
#
_entry.id   AF-X0TNB3-F1
#
_cell.length_a   1.000
_cell.length_b   1.000
_cell.length_c   1.000
_cell.angle_alpha   90.00
_cell.angle_beta   90.00
_cell.angle_gamma   90.00
#
_symmetry.space_group_name_H-M   'P 1'
#
loop_
_entity.id
_entity.type
_entity.pdbx_description
1 polymer ?
#
loop_
_entity_poly.entity_id
_entity_poly.type
_entity_poly.pdbx_seq_one_letter_code
_entity_poly.pdbx_strand_id
1 'polypeptide(L)'
;VAEGRRPPGLFNVYTSGSVQVCLDTIRQFPPFDAPTRMDELVSKLNLLPGVTLTSMDKYPFVPIQEIATQDALERFKDAFGFVVAQVRTAAAS
;
A
#
# COMPACT_ATOMS: atom_id res chain seq x y z
N VAL A 1 -22.90 -3.90 -2.32
CA VAL A 1 -21.65 -4.43 -1.71
C VAL A 1 -22.04 -5.65 -0.89
N ALA A 2 -21.52 -6.84 -1.19
CA ALA A 2 -21.89 -8.05 -0.45
C ALA A 2 -21.44 -7.93 1.02
N GLU A 3 -22.39 -7.93 1.93
CA GLU A 3 -22.17 -7.90 3.37
C GLU A 3 -21.35 -9.12 3.80
N GLY A 4 -20.26 -8.89 4.55
CA GLY A 4 -19.45 -9.95 5.17
C GLY A 4 -18.00 -10.07 4.67
N ARG A 5 -17.62 -9.45 3.54
CA ARG A 5 -16.21 -9.40 3.14
C ARG A 5 -15.51 -8.31 3.94
N ARG A 6 -14.59 -8.68 4.85
CA ARG A 6 -13.68 -7.69 5.45
C ARG A 6 -13.03 -6.90 4.32
N PRO A 7 -12.97 -5.55 4.40
CA PRO A 7 -12.23 -4.78 3.42
C PRO A 7 -10.82 -5.37 3.37
N PRO A 8 -10.35 -5.74 2.18
CA PRO A 8 -9.09 -6.45 2.09
C PRO A 8 -7.97 -5.48 2.50
N GLY A 9 -7.02 -6.00 3.29
CA GLY A 9 -6.00 -5.18 3.95
C GLY A 9 -5.05 -4.52 2.95
N LEU A 10 -4.54 -3.33 3.31
CA LEU A 10 -3.52 -2.64 2.51
C LEU A 10 -2.15 -3.32 2.62
N PHE A 11 -1.88 -3.91 3.79
CA PHE A 11 -0.67 -4.66 4.08
C PHE A 11 -0.93 -5.65 5.23
N ASN A 12 -0.04 -6.64 5.36
CA ASN A 12 0.01 -7.58 6.47
C ASN A 12 1.35 -7.46 7.19
N VAL A 13 1.36 -7.59 8.52
CA VAL A 13 2.59 -7.66 9.32
C VAL A 13 2.77 -9.09 9.81
N TYR A 14 3.94 -9.66 9.55
CA TYR A 14 4.28 -11.03 9.93
C TYR A 14 5.24 -11.03 11.12
N THR A 15 5.09 -12.03 11.99
CA THR A 15 5.98 -12.26 13.14
C THR A 15 7.40 -12.64 12.74
N SER A 16 7.61 -13.02 11.47
CA SER A 16 8.94 -13.22 10.87
C SER A 16 9.71 -11.93 10.61
N GLY A 17 9.16 -10.76 10.97
CA GLY A 17 9.84 -9.47 10.78
C GLY A 17 9.68 -8.90 9.38
N SER A 18 8.58 -9.16 8.70
CA SER A 18 8.29 -8.62 7.37
C SER A 18 6.90 -8.00 7.28
N VAL A 19 6.77 -7.02 6.41
CA VAL A 19 5.51 -6.41 6.01
C VAL A 19 5.25 -6.77 4.57
N GLN A 20 4.11 -7.39 4.29
CA GLN A 20 3.67 -7.65 2.93
C GLN A 20 2.74 -6.52 2.48
N VAL A 21 3.07 -5.83 1.40
CA VAL A 21 2.18 -4.84 0.78
C VAL A 21 1.23 -5.55 -0.16
N CYS A 22 -0.08 -5.32 -0.05
CA CYS A 22 -1.09 -6.01 -0.85
C CYS A 22 -1.48 -5.22 -2.11
N LEU A 23 -0.52 -4.97 -3.01
CA LEU A 23 -0.75 -4.15 -4.23
C LEU A 23 -1.87 -4.70 -5.12
N ASP A 24 -1.94 -6.03 -5.28
CA ASP A 24 -2.98 -6.69 -6.07
C ASP A 24 -4.39 -6.54 -5.46
N THR A 25 -4.46 -6.39 -4.14
CA THR A 25 -5.70 -6.04 -3.45
C THR A 25 -6.07 -4.59 -3.73
N ILE A 26 -5.12 -3.66 -3.57
CA ILE A 26 -5.35 -2.23 -3.77
C ILE A 26 -5.82 -1.96 -5.21
N ARG A 27 -5.26 -2.67 -6.19
CA ARG A 27 -5.63 -2.57 -7.62
C ARG A 27 -7.10 -2.88 -7.92
N GLN A 28 -7.80 -3.57 -7.03
CA GLN A 28 -9.22 -3.91 -7.20
C GLN A 28 -10.16 -2.75 -6.83
N PHE A 29 -9.65 -1.63 -6.32
CA PHE A 29 -10.45 -0.51 -5.84
C PHE A 29 -10.16 0.77 -6.64
N PRO A 30 -11.19 1.45 -7.15
CA PRO A 30 -11.00 2.78 -7.72
C PRO A 30 -10.41 3.77 -6.69
N PRO A 31 -9.48 4.65 -7.10
CA PRO A 31 -8.99 4.87 -8.46
C PRO A 31 -7.72 4.06 -8.81
N PHE A 32 -7.37 3.03 -8.05
CA PHE A 32 -6.14 2.25 -8.19
C PHE A 32 -6.22 1.11 -9.22
N ASP A 33 -7.38 0.92 -9.83
CA ASP A 33 -7.56 0.12 -11.05
C ASP A 33 -6.89 0.77 -12.27
N ALA A 34 -6.64 2.09 -12.23
CA ALA A 34 -5.86 2.80 -13.22
C ALA A 34 -4.33 2.65 -12.97
N PRO A 35 -3.53 2.30 -14.01
CA PRO A 35 -2.08 2.13 -13.87
C PRO A 35 -1.36 3.34 -13.26
N THR A 36 -1.75 4.56 -13.67
CA THR A 36 -1.13 5.81 -13.22
C THR A 36 -1.23 6.03 -11.71
N ARG A 37 -2.34 5.62 -11.08
CA ARG A 37 -2.53 5.71 -9.63
C ARG A 37 -1.74 4.66 -8.88
N MET A 38 -1.60 3.47 -9.46
CA MET A 38 -0.74 2.43 -8.90
C MET A 38 0.73 2.86 -8.95
N ASP A 39 1.18 3.46 -10.05
CA ASP A 39 2.55 3.97 -10.19
C ASP A 39 2.85 5.08 -9.17
N GLU A 40 1.88 5.96 -8.88
CA GLU A 40 2.01 6.99 -7.85
C GLU A 40 2.18 6.37 -6.44
N LEU A 41 1.40 5.35 -6.09
CA LEU A 41 1.55 4.62 -4.83
C LEU A 41 2.93 3.95 -4.73
N VAL A 42 3.34 3.23 -5.78
CA VAL A 42 4.65 2.58 -5.82
C VAL A 42 5.78 3.58 -5.70
N SER A 43 5.67 4.74 -6.35
CA SER A 43 6.64 5.82 -6.23
C SER A 43 6.77 6.32 -4.79
N LYS A 44 5.66 6.43 -4.05
CA LYS A 44 5.68 6.80 -2.61
C LYS A 44 6.33 5.71 -1.76
N LEU A 45 6.04 4.44 -2.03
CA LEU A 45 6.62 3.30 -1.30
C LEU A 45 8.13 3.16 -1.55
N ASN A 46 8.60 3.45 -2.77
CA ASN A 46 10.02 3.43 -3.13
C ASN A 46 10.82 4.58 -2.51
N LEU A 47 10.18 5.52 -1.79
CA LEU A 47 10.88 6.50 -0.95
C LEU A 47 11.34 5.90 0.39
N LEU A 48 10.91 4.68 0.72
CA LEU A 48 11.39 3.95 1.89
C LEU A 48 12.81 3.43 1.62
N PRO A 49 13.74 3.55 2.58
CA PRO A 49 15.05 2.94 2.47
C PRO A 49 14.96 1.44 2.16
N GLY A 50 15.79 0.94 1.25
CA GLY A 50 15.86 -0.50 0.94
C GLY A 50 14.65 -1.08 0.18
N VAL A 51 13.67 -0.25 -0.20
CA VAL A 51 12.46 -0.69 -0.91
C VAL A 51 12.58 -0.39 -2.41
N THR A 52 12.42 -1.43 -3.22
CA THR A 52 12.36 -1.34 -4.69
C THR A 52 11.20 -2.17 -5.20
N LEU A 53 10.11 -1.50 -5.58
CA LEU A 53 8.87 -2.09 -6.06
C LEU A 53 8.53 -1.60 -7.47
N THR A 54 7.74 -2.40 -8.16
CA THR A 54 7.10 -2.07 -9.43
C THR A 54 5.58 -2.13 -9.29
N SER A 55 4.84 -1.42 -10.14
CA SER A 55 3.37 -1.47 -10.14
C SER A 55 2.79 -2.80 -10.62
N MET A 56 3.63 -3.69 -11.14
CA MET A 56 3.27 -5.06 -11.51
C MET A 56 3.39 -6.05 -10.34
N ASP A 57 4.10 -5.67 -9.26
CA ASP A 57 4.19 -6.52 -8.08
C ASP A 57 2.79 -6.74 -7.48
N LYS A 58 2.59 -7.95 -6.96
CA LYS A 58 1.30 -8.35 -6.37
C LYS A 58 1.32 -8.22 -4.85
N TYR A 59 2.31 -8.86 -4.22
CA TYR A 59 2.43 -9.00 -2.77
C TYR A 59 3.89 -8.89 -2.32
N PRO A 60 4.60 -7.78 -2.61
CA PRO A 60 6.00 -7.66 -2.24
C PRO A 60 6.17 -7.61 -0.71
N PHE A 61 7.28 -8.16 -0.24
CA PHE A 61 7.66 -8.13 1.17
C PHE A 61 8.75 -7.10 1.41
N VAL A 62 8.57 -6.30 2.46
CA VAL A 62 9.54 -5.33 2.97
C VAL A 62 9.97 -5.79 4.37
N PRO A 63 11.28 -5.93 4.66
CA PRO A 63 11.73 -6.22 6.00
C PRO A 63 11.31 -5.11 6.98
N ILE A 64 10.78 -5.46 8.15
CA ILE A 64 10.24 -4.48 9.11
C ILE A 64 11.30 -3.49 9.60
N GLN A 65 12.57 -3.90 9.59
CA GLN A 65 13.71 -3.05 9.93
C GLN A 65 13.86 -1.85 8.99
N GLU A 66 13.45 -1.95 7.72
CA GLU A 66 13.51 -0.85 6.75
C GLU A 66 12.49 0.26 7.05
N ILE A 67 11.46 -0.05 7.85
CA ILE A 67 10.42 0.90 8.29
C ILE A 67 10.51 1.23 9.79
N ALA A 68 11.57 0.79 10.47
CA ALA A 68 11.70 0.93 11.93
C ALA A 68 12.19 2.32 12.37
N THR A 69 12.74 3.12 11.46
CA THR A 69 13.11 4.52 11.76
C THR A 69 11.85 5.40 11.75
N GLN A 70 11.85 6.46 12.55
CA GLN A 70 10.71 7.39 12.61
C GLN A 70 10.37 7.95 11.22
N ASP A 71 11.39 8.38 10.47
CA ASP A 71 11.21 8.94 9.13
C ASP A 71 10.64 7.93 8.14
N ALA A 72 11.11 6.67 8.16
CA ALA A 72 10.58 5.63 7.29
C ALA A 72 9.15 5.23 7.68
N LEU A 73 8.84 5.18 8.98
CA LEU A 73 7.50 4.91 9.46
C LEU A 73 6.51 6.00 9.02
N GLU A 74 6.87 7.27 9.09
CA GLU A 74 6.02 8.36 8.61
C GLU A 74 5.81 8.27 7.09
N ARG A 75 6.85 8.00 6.30
CA ARG A 75 6.70 7.77 4.85
C ARG A 75 5.78 6.59 4.53
N PHE A 76 5.88 5.52 5.31
CA PHE A 76 5.02 4.35 5.17
C PHE A 76 3.56 4.72 5.47
N LYS A 77 3.31 5.45 6.56
CA LYS A 77 1.98 5.96 6.92
C LYS A 77 1.43 6.90 5.84
N ASP A 78 2.24 7.79 5.29
CA ASP A 78 1.86 8.72 4.23
C ASP A 78 1.45 7.98 2.95
N ALA A 79 2.21 6.94 2.55
CA ALA A 79 1.89 6.14 1.37
C ALA A 79 0.52 5.47 1.49
N PHE A 80 0.19 4.87 2.64
CA PHE A 80 -1.13 4.26 2.86
C PHE A 80 -2.22 5.27 3.18
N GLY A 81 -1.88 6.39 3.83
CA GLY A 81 -2.78 7.52 4.04
C GLY A 81 -3.27 8.10 2.71
N PHE A 82 -2.39 8.19 1.72
CA PHE A 82 -2.75 8.52 0.35
C PHE A 82 -3.78 7.55 -0.24
N VAL A 83 -3.58 6.23 -0.10
CA VAL A 83 -4.56 5.23 -0.59
C VAL A 83 -5.94 5.45 0.04
N VAL A 84 -5.98 5.58 1.37
CA VAL A 84 -7.23 5.79 2.11
C VAL A 84 -7.93 7.08 1.67
N ALA A 85 -7.18 8.18 1.49
CA ALA A 85 -7.72 9.46 1.06
C ALA A 85 -8.32 9.39 -0.36
N GLN A 86 -7.63 8.72 -1.30
CA GLN A 86 -8.11 8.57 -2.67
C GLN A 86 -9.39 7.71 -2.73
N VAL A 87 -9.42 6.58 -2.02
CA VAL A 87 -10.61 5.70 -1.98
C VAL A 87 -11.81 6.42 -1.36
N ARG A 88 -11.61 7.18 -0.28
CA ARG A 88 -12.69 7.98 0.34
C ARG A 88 -13.23 9.05 -0.60
N THR A 89 -12.35 9.75 -1.32
CA THR A 89 -12.75 10.77 -2.31
C THR A 89 -13.56 10.14 -3.46
N ALA A 90 -13.09 8.99 -3.97
CA ALA A 90 -13.78 8.27 -5.04
C ALA A 90 -15.15 7.73 -4.61
N ALA A 91 -15.30 7.30 -3.36
CA ALA A 91 -16.59 6.85 -2.83
C ALA A 91 -17.60 7.97 -2.57
N ALA A 92 -17.14 9.22 -2.49
CA ALA A 92 -17.99 10.40 -2.28
C ALA A 92 -18.41 11.09 -3.60
N SER A 93 -17.90 10.61 -4.74
CA SER A 93 -18.19 11.11 -6.10
C SER A 93 -19.20 10.20 -6.80
#